data_AF-A0A7Y1V6R6-F1
#
_entry.id   AF-A0A7Y1V6R6-F1
#
_cell.length_a   1.000
_cell.length_b   1.000
_cell.length_c   1.000
_cell.angle_alpha   90.00
_cell.angle_beta   90.00
_cell.angle_gamma   90.00
#
_symmetry.space_group_name_H-M   'P 1'
#
loop_
_entity.id
_entity.type
_entity.pdbx_description
1 polymer ?
#
loop_
_entity_poly.entity_id
_entity_poly.type
_entity_poly.pdbx_seq_one_letter_code
_entity_poly.pdbx_strand_id
1 'polypeptide(L)'
;MSRYFGLKLASPNFYFENEAVKWYTLMQGSMALDFKKLDVDSFLFGAIPVRFQDTSSQDFQDFIAHLFVENGYVLKQADFSRDFGADLIVTNEGVRTAVRVKRYHEVHKLGISDLQQIIGAQAYYNCQQSMVITSSSFTAAARELAATHEVILWDWTTLLQAIVDTFFSGMDYFTYFKKYPGPTLAEDKQLSFSIQRFEHIQTKDQSYSLLDVELTNASESAIRVHCDLPIYINYKRKQYAAINWSDDSFVNGIIHPEAVVTLTFSFSGRHVSTYHNQDRLILILHIMPHGETIMLEQKMAAHKPGGLLYRIFRWPFPRR
;
A
#
# COMPACT_ATOMS: atom_id res chain seq x y z
N MET A 1 -32.85 -10.41 32.15
CA MET A 1 -31.66 -9.61 32.53
C MET A 1 -30.43 -10.42 32.13
N SER A 2 -29.76 -10.13 31.00
CA SER A 2 -28.50 -9.34 30.92
C SER A 2 -27.38 -9.94 31.81
N ARG A 3 -26.15 -10.27 31.38
CA ARG A 3 -25.30 -9.69 30.33
C ARG A 3 -24.04 -10.57 30.11
N TYR A 4 -23.65 -10.69 28.84
CA TYR A 4 -22.32 -10.87 28.23
C TYR A 4 -21.07 -11.12 29.12
N PHE A 5 -20.35 -12.22 28.84
CA PHE A 5 -18.91 -12.36 29.04
C PHE A 5 -18.19 -12.11 27.70
N GLY A 6 -17.51 -10.96 27.60
CA GLY A 6 -16.69 -10.60 26.44
C GLY A 6 -15.24 -11.06 26.60
N LEU A 7 -14.80 -11.95 25.71
CA LEU A 7 -13.40 -12.24 25.44
C LEU A 7 -12.75 -10.99 24.80
N LYS A 8 -11.76 -10.39 25.47
CA LYS A 8 -10.91 -9.36 24.87
C LYS A 8 -9.91 -10.01 23.93
N LEU A 9 -10.17 -9.89 22.64
CA LEU A 9 -9.29 -10.26 21.55
C LEU A 9 -7.99 -9.44 21.60
N ALA A 10 -6.88 -10.15 21.46
CA ALA A 10 -5.55 -9.59 21.27
C ALA A 10 -5.46 -8.88 19.91
N SER A 11 -4.95 -7.65 19.90
CA SER A 11 -4.68 -6.88 18.70
C SER A 11 -3.36 -7.33 18.03
N PRO A 12 -3.34 -7.53 16.70
CA PRO A 12 -2.10 -7.55 15.94
C PRO A 12 -1.99 -6.32 15.05
N ASN A 13 -1.19 -5.33 15.46
CA ASN A 13 -0.75 -4.24 14.59
C ASN A 13 0.22 -4.80 13.53
N PHE A 14 -0.13 -4.69 12.24
CA PHE A 14 0.80 -4.86 11.12
C PHE A 14 0.63 -3.73 10.11
N TYR A 15 1.70 -2.99 9.89
CA TYR A 15 1.88 -2.10 8.75
C TYR A 15 2.61 -2.88 7.65
N PHE A 16 2.14 -2.77 6.40
CA PHE A 16 2.71 -3.38 5.21
C PHE A 16 2.93 -2.29 4.16
N GLU A 17 4.18 -2.10 3.71
CA GLU A 17 4.48 -1.53 2.39
C GLU A 17 4.60 -2.70 1.41
N ASN A 18 4.02 -2.56 0.22
CA ASN A 18 3.77 -3.68 -0.67
C ASN A 18 4.42 -3.48 -2.05
N GLU A 19 5.47 -4.27 -2.33
CA GLU A 19 6.12 -4.28 -3.65
C GLU A 19 5.25 -4.84 -4.76
N ALA A 20 4.19 -5.60 -4.44
CA ALA A 20 3.24 -6.07 -5.44
C ALA A 20 2.62 -4.88 -6.20
N VAL A 21 2.22 -3.81 -5.49
CA VAL A 21 1.63 -2.61 -6.11
C VAL A 21 2.67 -1.87 -6.97
N LYS A 22 3.95 -1.86 -6.57
CA LYS A 22 5.03 -1.24 -7.35
C LYS A 22 5.38 -2.00 -8.62
N TRP A 23 5.41 -3.34 -8.58
CA TRP A 23 5.61 -4.17 -9.77
C TRP A 23 4.48 -3.96 -10.80
N TYR A 24 3.22 -3.83 -10.34
CA TYR A 24 2.08 -3.57 -11.23
C TYR A 24 2.11 -2.17 -11.85
N THR A 25 2.52 -1.14 -11.10
CA THR A 25 2.67 0.24 -11.62
C THR A 25 3.84 0.39 -12.61
N LEU A 26 4.91 -0.42 -12.47
CA LEU A 26 6.10 -0.36 -13.31
C LEU A 26 5.95 -1.05 -14.69
N MET A 27 5.08 -2.04 -14.83
CA MET A 27 4.93 -2.80 -16.09
C MET A 27 4.04 -2.13 -17.15
N GLN A 28 3.28 -1.07 -16.83
CA GLN A 28 2.30 -0.50 -17.76
C GLN A 28 2.72 0.90 -18.22
N GLY A 29 3.47 0.94 -19.30
CA GLY A 29 3.50 2.13 -20.15
C GLY A 29 2.10 2.39 -20.70
N SER A 30 1.40 3.40 -20.18
CA SER A 30 0.20 4.00 -20.79
C SER A 30 -0.98 3.07 -21.12
N MET A 31 -1.13 1.92 -20.45
CA MET A 31 -2.30 1.04 -20.62
C MET A 31 -3.02 0.83 -19.28
N ALA A 32 -4.34 1.01 -19.30
CA ALA A 32 -5.23 0.79 -18.16
C ALA A 32 -5.09 -0.64 -17.60
N LEU A 33 -5.25 -0.81 -16.28
CA LEU A 33 -5.16 -2.13 -15.65
C LEU A 33 -6.32 -3.03 -16.13
N ASP A 34 -5.97 -4.17 -16.72
CA ASP A 34 -6.95 -5.21 -17.10
C ASP A 34 -7.18 -6.17 -15.93
N PHE A 35 -8.12 -5.80 -15.05
CA PHE A 35 -8.46 -6.60 -13.87
C PHE A 35 -9.05 -7.99 -14.19
N LYS A 36 -9.38 -8.29 -15.45
CA LYS A 36 -9.78 -9.66 -15.85
C LYS A 36 -8.61 -10.62 -15.95
N LYS A 37 -7.38 -10.11 -16.06
CA LYS A 37 -6.14 -10.89 -16.17
C LYS A 37 -5.23 -10.73 -14.96
N LEU A 38 -5.50 -9.72 -14.13
CA LEU A 38 -4.72 -9.39 -12.97
C LEU A 38 -5.08 -10.30 -11.80
N ASP A 39 -4.08 -10.67 -10.99
CA ASP A 39 -4.32 -11.34 -9.71
C ASP A 39 -4.84 -10.33 -8.69
N VAL A 40 -6.16 -10.30 -8.55
CA VAL A 40 -6.88 -9.34 -7.70
C VAL A 40 -6.50 -9.52 -6.23
N ASP A 41 -6.25 -10.73 -5.77
CA ASP A 41 -5.86 -11.00 -4.38
C ASP A 41 -4.51 -10.34 -4.06
N SER A 42 -3.53 -10.48 -4.95
CA SER A 42 -2.22 -9.83 -4.82
C SER A 42 -2.32 -8.30 -4.81
N PHE A 43 -3.14 -7.74 -5.70
CA PHE A 43 -3.35 -6.29 -5.76
C PHE A 43 -4.01 -5.78 -4.47
N LEU A 44 -5.08 -6.44 -4.00
CA LEU A 44 -5.79 -6.05 -2.79
C LEU A 44 -4.93 -6.19 -1.52
N PHE A 45 -4.07 -7.22 -1.47
CA PHE A 45 -3.09 -7.40 -0.40
C PHE A 45 -2.16 -6.18 -0.24
N GLY A 46 -1.86 -5.47 -1.34
CA GLY A 46 -1.05 -4.26 -1.30
C GLY A 46 -1.83 -2.97 -1.19
N ALA A 47 -2.96 -2.88 -1.87
CA ALA A 47 -3.68 -1.63 -1.94
C ALA A 47 -4.50 -1.34 -0.67
N ILE A 48 -5.09 -2.36 -0.03
CA ILE A 48 -5.98 -2.16 1.13
C ILE A 48 -5.25 -1.55 2.34
N PRO A 49 -4.07 -2.05 2.79
CA PRO A 49 -3.39 -1.52 3.98
C PRO A 49 -3.07 -0.03 3.90
N VAL A 50 -2.79 0.47 2.70
CA VAL A 50 -2.47 1.87 2.42
C VAL A 50 -3.65 2.65 1.82
N ARG A 51 -4.87 2.08 1.79
CA ARG A 51 -6.06 2.69 1.20
C ARG A 51 -5.83 3.21 -0.23
N PHE A 52 -5.18 2.40 -1.06
CA PHE A 52 -4.86 2.70 -2.47
C PHE A 52 -3.97 3.94 -2.64
N GLN A 53 -3.22 4.37 -1.63
CA GLN A 53 -2.38 5.58 -1.73
C GLN A 53 -1.25 5.47 -2.75
N ASP A 54 -0.72 4.26 -2.95
CA ASP A 54 0.35 3.98 -3.92
C ASP A 54 -0.18 3.62 -5.32
N THR A 55 -1.50 3.59 -5.48
CA THR A 55 -2.19 3.34 -6.75
C THR A 55 -2.44 4.66 -7.47
N SER A 56 -2.33 4.68 -8.81
CA SER A 56 -2.68 5.88 -9.57
C SER A 56 -4.18 6.17 -9.47
N SER A 57 -4.60 7.42 -9.74
CA SER A 57 -6.03 7.75 -9.73
C SER A 57 -6.82 6.98 -10.78
N GLN A 58 -6.22 6.72 -11.94
CA GLN A 58 -6.83 5.92 -13.01
C GLN A 58 -6.97 4.46 -12.58
N ASP A 59 -5.92 3.86 -12.03
CA ASP A 59 -5.93 2.48 -11.56
C ASP A 59 -6.95 2.26 -10.43
N PHE A 60 -7.11 3.24 -9.55
CA PHE A 60 -8.14 3.21 -8.51
C PHE A 60 -9.54 3.26 -9.13
N GLN A 61 -9.78 4.12 -10.12
CA GLN A 61 -11.03 4.16 -10.86
C GLN A 61 -11.31 2.85 -11.60
N ASP A 62 -10.30 2.26 -12.24
CA ASP A 62 -10.40 0.99 -12.95
C ASP A 62 -10.72 -0.16 -11.97
N PHE A 63 -10.12 -0.14 -10.78
CA PHE A 63 -10.45 -1.07 -9.71
C PHE A 63 -11.92 -0.93 -9.25
N ILE A 64 -12.39 0.29 -9.03
CA ILE A 64 -13.80 0.53 -8.68
C ILE A 64 -14.73 0.04 -9.79
N ALA A 65 -14.37 0.26 -11.05
CA ALA A 65 -15.11 -0.27 -12.18
C ALA A 65 -15.16 -1.81 -12.15
N HIS A 66 -14.02 -2.46 -11.89
CA HIS A 66 -13.95 -3.91 -11.73
C HIS A 66 -14.81 -4.41 -10.56
N LEU A 67 -14.75 -3.77 -9.39
CA LEU A 67 -15.60 -4.08 -8.25
C LEU A 67 -17.09 -4.04 -8.62
N PHE A 68 -17.53 -3.04 -9.39
CA PHE A 68 -18.92 -2.99 -9.86
C PHE A 68 -19.28 -4.18 -10.78
N VAL A 69 -18.39 -4.55 -11.70
CA VAL A 69 -18.61 -5.70 -12.61
C VAL A 69 -18.73 -7.01 -11.83
N GLU A 70 -17.87 -7.23 -10.84
CA GLU A 70 -17.92 -8.43 -9.98
C GLU A 70 -19.21 -8.49 -9.15
N ASN A 71 -19.84 -7.34 -8.88
CA ASN A 71 -21.15 -7.26 -8.24
C ASN A 71 -22.33 -7.23 -9.23
N GLY A 72 -22.12 -7.62 -10.49
CA GLY A 72 -23.18 -7.78 -11.49
C GLY A 72 -23.63 -6.50 -12.20
N TYR A 73 -22.93 -5.37 -12.01
CA TYR A 73 -23.25 -4.14 -12.72
C TYR A 73 -22.74 -4.17 -14.16
N VAL A 74 -23.50 -3.57 -15.06
CA VAL A 74 -23.07 -3.28 -16.43
C VAL A 74 -22.38 -1.92 -16.45
N LEU A 75 -21.11 -1.91 -16.82
CA LEU A 75 -20.36 -0.68 -17.07
C LEU A 75 -20.66 -0.13 -18.46
N LYS A 76 -20.92 1.18 -18.52
CA LYS A 76 -20.77 1.96 -19.73
C LYS A 76 -19.72 3.02 -19.44
N GLN A 77 -18.53 2.90 -20.04
CA GLN A 77 -17.61 4.03 -20.05
C GLN A 77 -18.36 5.18 -20.72
N ALA A 78 -18.53 6.29 -20.00
CA ALA A 78 -19.04 7.49 -20.66
C ALA A 78 -17.99 7.90 -21.68
N ASP A 79 -18.41 8.37 -22.85
CA ASP A 79 -17.49 9.02 -23.79
C ASP A 79 -16.97 10.31 -23.12
N PHE A 80 -15.89 10.21 -22.35
CA PHE A 80 -15.23 11.30 -21.62
C PHE A 80 -14.53 12.30 -22.56
N SER A 81 -15.05 12.51 -23.76
CA SER A 81 -14.60 13.62 -24.61
C SER A 81 -14.77 14.97 -23.90
N ARG A 82 -15.63 15.03 -22.87
CA ARG A 82 -15.84 16.17 -21.97
C ARG A 82 -16.05 15.66 -20.54
N ASP A 83 -15.35 16.27 -19.57
CA ASP A 83 -15.54 15.98 -18.14
C ASP A 83 -16.75 16.76 -17.61
N PHE A 84 -17.87 16.05 -17.45
CA PHE A 84 -19.09 16.58 -16.82
C PHE A 84 -19.22 16.18 -15.34
N GLY A 85 -18.14 15.69 -14.73
CA GLY A 85 -18.08 15.46 -13.29
C GLY A 85 -18.36 14.02 -12.84
N ALA A 86 -18.67 13.07 -13.73
CA ALA A 86 -18.73 11.64 -13.40
C ALA A 86 -17.51 10.91 -13.96
N ASP A 87 -17.02 9.90 -13.24
CA ASP A 87 -15.90 9.05 -13.62
C ASP A 87 -16.36 7.68 -14.14
N LEU A 88 -17.56 7.21 -13.76
CA LEU A 88 -18.17 5.97 -14.27
C LEU A 88 -19.69 6.13 -14.41
N ILE A 89 -20.28 5.42 -15.37
CA ILE A 89 -21.73 5.18 -15.43
C ILE A 89 -21.96 3.68 -15.31
N VAL A 90 -22.65 3.28 -14.24
CA VAL A 90 -22.96 1.88 -13.96
C VAL A 90 -24.47 1.65 -14.04
N THR A 91 -24.87 0.45 -14.43
CA THR A 91 -26.28 0.05 -14.46
C THR A 91 -26.46 -1.26 -13.73
N ASN A 92 -27.40 -1.31 -12.78
CA ASN A 92 -27.82 -2.54 -12.13
C ASN A 92 -29.33 -2.60 -12.08
N GLU A 93 -29.91 -3.75 -12.46
CA GLU A 93 -31.37 -3.96 -12.51
C GLU A 93 -32.15 -2.83 -13.24
N GLY A 94 -31.55 -2.23 -14.27
CA GLY A 94 -32.14 -1.13 -15.04
C GLY A 94 -32.00 0.27 -14.43
N VAL A 95 -31.43 0.39 -13.24
CA VAL A 95 -31.13 1.68 -12.58
C VAL A 95 -29.74 2.15 -13.02
N ARG A 96 -29.67 3.33 -13.64
CA ARG A 96 -28.40 3.96 -14.05
C ARG A 96 -27.91 4.91 -12.96
N THR A 97 -26.64 4.77 -12.61
CA THR A 97 -25.99 5.56 -11.55
C THR A 97 -24.77 6.27 -12.11
N ALA A 98 -24.71 7.59 -11.90
CA ALA A 98 -23.49 8.36 -12.15
C ALA A 98 -22.56 8.27 -10.95
N VAL A 99 -21.31 7.88 -11.16
CA VAL A 99 -20.35 7.63 -10.07
C VAL A 99 -19.14 8.55 -10.21
N ARG A 100 -18.80 9.24 -9.13
CA ARG A 100 -17.54 9.97 -8.94
C ARG A 100 -16.61 9.14 -8.07
N VAL A 101 -15.35 9.02 -8.46
CA VAL A 101 -14.33 8.26 -7.74
C VAL A 101 -13.18 9.19 -7.36
N LYS A 102 -12.85 9.26 -6.07
CA LYS A 102 -11.73 10.07 -5.56
C LYS A 102 -10.82 9.29 -4.64
N ARG A 103 -9.58 9.12 -5.08
CA ARG A 103 -8.49 8.57 -4.29
C ARG A 103 -7.81 9.69 -3.51
N TYR A 104 -8.00 9.73 -2.20
CA TYR A 104 -7.33 10.68 -1.32
C TYR A 104 -6.78 10.01 -0.06
N HIS A 105 -5.77 10.65 0.53
CA HIS A 105 -5.26 10.26 1.85
C HIS A 105 -6.35 10.49 2.92
N GLU A 106 -6.36 9.67 3.96
CA GLU A 106 -7.34 9.72 5.06
C GLU A 106 -7.51 11.11 5.72
N VAL A 107 -6.45 11.93 5.74
CA VAL A 107 -6.46 13.26 6.33
C VAL A 107 -7.20 14.28 5.46
N HIS A 108 -7.32 14.00 4.15
CA HIS A 108 -7.96 14.88 3.18
C HIS A 108 -9.40 14.43 2.95
N LYS A 109 -10.34 15.12 3.61
CA LYS A 109 -11.77 14.83 3.49
C LYS A 109 -12.37 15.47 2.25
N LEU A 110 -13.35 14.80 1.64
CA LEU A 110 -14.08 15.31 0.49
C LEU A 110 -15.05 16.41 0.92
N GLY A 111 -14.97 17.54 0.21
CA GLY A 111 -15.83 18.71 0.38
C GLY A 111 -17.03 18.69 -0.58
N ILE A 112 -17.81 19.77 -0.54
CA ILE A 112 -19.05 19.93 -1.32
C ILE A 112 -18.84 19.98 -2.84
N SER A 113 -17.64 20.29 -3.33
CA SER A 113 -17.37 20.46 -4.77
C SER A 113 -17.61 19.17 -5.57
N ASP A 114 -17.17 18.02 -5.06
CA ASP A 114 -17.40 16.73 -5.73
C ASP A 114 -18.88 16.34 -5.76
N LEU A 115 -19.64 16.76 -4.73
CA LEU A 115 -21.08 16.52 -4.65
C LEU A 115 -21.83 17.38 -5.68
N GLN A 116 -21.49 18.66 -5.78
CA GLN A 116 -22.06 19.55 -6.79
C GLN A 116 -21.82 19.03 -8.22
N GLN A 117 -20.60 18.53 -8.48
CA GLN A 117 -20.25 17.96 -9.78
C GLN A 117 -21.06 16.70 -10.08
N ILE A 118 -21.18 15.75 -9.14
CA ILE A 118 -21.92 14.51 -9.42
C ILE A 118 -23.43 14.73 -9.55
N ILE A 119 -23.99 15.70 -8.83
CA ILE A 119 -25.40 16.11 -8.98
C ILE A 119 -25.64 16.65 -10.40
N GLY A 120 -24.75 17.51 -10.90
CA GLY A 120 -24.80 17.99 -12.29
C GLY A 120 -24.64 16.86 -13.31
N ALA A 121 -23.69 15.94 -13.06
CA ALA A 121 -23.43 14.80 -13.91
C ALA A 121 -24.64 13.84 -13.98
N GLN A 122 -25.33 13.61 -12.87
CA GLN A 122 -26.54 12.79 -12.82
C GLN A 122 -27.59 13.28 -13.80
N ALA A 123 -27.86 14.60 -13.79
CA ALA A 123 -28.81 15.22 -14.72
C ALA A 123 -28.30 15.13 -16.17
N TYR A 124 -27.03 15.47 -16.40
CA TYR A 124 -26.44 15.47 -17.74
C TYR A 124 -26.47 14.08 -18.40
N TYR A 125 -26.10 13.04 -17.66
CA TYR A 125 -26.07 11.66 -18.16
C TYR A 125 -27.40 10.92 -18.06
N ASN A 126 -28.48 11.59 -17.60
CA ASN A 126 -29.82 11.03 -17.39
C ASN A 126 -29.80 9.77 -16.52
N CYS A 127 -29.11 9.85 -15.38
CA CYS A 127 -29.02 8.79 -14.39
C CYS A 127 -30.09 8.97 -13.31
N GLN A 128 -30.68 7.86 -12.85
CA GLN A 128 -31.65 7.87 -11.76
C GLN A 128 -30.99 8.12 -10.41
N GLN A 129 -29.71 7.75 -10.27
CA GLN A 129 -28.96 7.89 -9.03
C GLN A 129 -27.60 8.55 -9.27
N SER A 130 -27.02 9.08 -8.19
CA SER A 130 -25.64 9.53 -8.13
C SER A 130 -24.92 8.91 -6.94
N MET A 131 -23.61 8.72 -7.09
CA MET A 131 -22.75 8.14 -6.06
C MET A 131 -21.38 8.81 -6.05
N VAL A 132 -20.82 9.02 -4.86
CA VAL A 132 -19.41 9.40 -4.69
C VAL A 132 -18.70 8.33 -3.87
N ILE A 133 -17.60 7.81 -4.40
CA ILE A 133 -16.74 6.81 -3.78
C ILE A 133 -15.38 7.44 -3.47
N THR A 134 -14.85 7.19 -2.27
CA THR A 134 -13.52 7.64 -1.90
C THR A 134 -12.76 6.67 -0.99
N SER A 135 -11.44 6.64 -1.13
CA SER A 135 -10.52 5.99 -0.18
C SER A 135 -10.34 6.77 1.14
N SER A 136 -10.97 7.95 1.27
CA SER A 136 -10.93 8.81 2.45
C SER A 136 -12.31 8.89 3.13
N SER A 137 -12.70 10.06 3.62
CA SER A 137 -13.99 10.33 4.27
C SER A 137 -14.58 11.67 3.82
N PHE A 138 -15.84 11.93 4.18
CA PHE A 138 -16.56 13.15 3.81
C PHE A 138 -16.55 14.18 4.93
N THR A 139 -16.60 15.47 4.57
CA THR A 139 -16.89 16.57 5.50
C THR A 139 -18.36 16.54 5.95
N ALA A 140 -18.69 17.23 7.04
CA ALA A 140 -20.08 17.33 7.51
C ALA A 140 -21.00 17.98 6.46
N ALA A 141 -20.54 19.09 5.86
CA ALA A 141 -21.26 19.78 4.80
C ALA A 141 -21.47 18.90 3.55
N ALA A 142 -20.49 18.07 3.18
CA ALA A 142 -20.65 17.12 2.08
C ALA A 142 -21.73 16.06 2.37
N ARG A 143 -21.79 15.54 3.61
CA ARG A 143 -22.84 14.59 4.02
C ARG A 143 -24.23 15.24 4.02
N GLU A 144 -24.34 16.48 4.48
CA GLU A 144 -25.61 17.23 4.49
C GLU A 144 -26.13 17.48 3.06
N LEU A 145 -25.23 17.90 2.15
CA LEU A 145 -25.59 18.11 0.75
C LEU A 145 -25.98 16.80 0.05
N ALA A 146 -25.26 15.71 0.34
CA ALA A 146 -25.56 14.38 -0.17
C ALA A 146 -26.93 13.89 0.29
N ALA A 147 -27.28 14.07 1.56
CA ALA A 147 -28.58 13.68 2.10
C ALA A 147 -29.73 14.44 1.41
N THR A 148 -29.55 15.74 1.16
CA THR A 148 -30.56 16.57 0.47
C THR A 148 -30.82 16.14 -0.97
N HIS A 149 -29.80 15.62 -1.67
CA HIS A 149 -29.90 15.23 -3.08
C HIS A 149 -29.88 13.71 -3.29
N GLU A 150 -30.02 12.94 -2.21
CA GLU A 150 -30.00 11.47 -2.21
C GLU A 150 -28.75 10.87 -2.89
N VAL A 151 -27.60 11.57 -2.78
CA VAL A 151 -26.32 11.08 -3.32
C VAL A 151 -25.79 9.97 -2.42
N ILE A 152 -25.49 8.82 -3.01
CA ILE A 152 -24.94 7.68 -2.28
C ILE A 152 -23.46 7.97 -1.96
N LEU A 153 -23.08 7.82 -0.69
CA LEU A 153 -21.71 8.06 -0.24
C LEU A 153 -21.03 6.77 0.17
N TRP A 154 -19.92 6.44 -0.49
CA TRP A 154 -19.01 5.39 -0.06
C TRP A 154 -17.72 6.02 0.42
N ASP A 155 -17.54 6.09 1.74
CA ASP A 155 -16.24 6.38 2.33
C ASP A 155 -15.41 5.10 2.44
N TRP A 156 -14.20 5.22 2.99
CA TRP A 156 -13.31 4.07 3.16
C TRP A 156 -13.98 2.87 3.84
N THR A 157 -14.83 3.11 4.84
CA THR A 157 -15.45 2.03 5.61
C THR A 157 -16.44 1.26 4.74
N THR A 158 -17.30 1.98 4.02
CA THR A 158 -18.28 1.37 3.11
C THR A 158 -17.61 0.69 1.92
N LEU A 159 -16.58 1.34 1.34
CA LEU A 159 -15.80 0.76 0.25
C LEU A 159 -15.11 -0.53 0.69
N LEU A 160 -14.43 -0.52 1.84
CA LEU A 160 -13.75 -1.71 2.36
C LEU A 160 -14.75 -2.85 2.61
N GLN A 161 -15.94 -2.55 3.14
CA GLN A 161 -16.97 -3.56 3.33
C GLN A 161 -17.41 -4.18 2.00
N ALA A 162 -17.65 -3.37 0.97
CA ALA A 162 -17.98 -3.87 -0.36
C ALA A 162 -16.87 -4.79 -0.91
N ILE A 163 -15.59 -4.41 -0.74
CA ILE A 163 -14.44 -5.24 -1.13
C ILE A 163 -14.43 -6.57 -0.37
N VAL A 164 -14.68 -6.56 0.94
CA VAL A 164 -14.73 -7.76 1.79
C VAL A 164 -15.85 -8.71 1.33
N ASP A 165 -17.02 -8.16 1.02
CA ASP A 165 -18.18 -8.95 0.59
C ASP A 165 -17.93 -9.58 -0.79
N THR A 166 -17.32 -8.83 -1.70
CA THR A 166 -17.05 -9.30 -3.07
C THR A 166 -15.88 -10.28 -3.15
N PHE A 167 -14.72 -9.92 -2.57
CA PHE A 167 -13.48 -10.65 -2.81
C PHE A 167 -13.10 -11.58 -1.66
N PHE A 168 -13.53 -11.29 -0.43
CA PHE A 168 -13.08 -12.03 0.75
C PHE A 168 -14.14 -12.97 1.35
N SER A 169 -15.23 -13.22 0.63
CA SER A 169 -16.33 -14.07 1.10
C SER A 169 -16.85 -13.63 2.49
N GLY A 170 -16.85 -12.33 2.77
CA GLY A 170 -17.25 -11.77 4.06
C GLY A 170 -16.25 -11.91 5.20
N MET A 171 -15.06 -12.50 4.96
CA MET A 171 -13.99 -12.54 5.95
C MET A 171 -13.24 -11.21 5.98
N ASP A 172 -12.91 -10.73 7.18
CA ASP A 172 -12.04 -9.55 7.29
C ASP A 172 -10.69 -9.82 6.60
N TYR A 173 -10.08 -8.74 6.10
CA TYR A 173 -8.82 -8.76 5.38
C TYR A 173 -7.74 -9.65 6.02
N PHE A 174 -7.57 -9.58 7.35
CA PHE A 174 -6.53 -10.34 8.04
C PHE A 174 -6.86 -11.83 8.09
N THR A 175 -8.14 -12.17 8.33
CA THR A 175 -8.60 -13.56 8.35
C THR A 175 -8.50 -14.20 6.98
N TYR A 176 -8.89 -13.47 5.92
CA TYR A 176 -8.82 -13.96 4.53
C TYR A 176 -7.38 -14.33 4.16
N PHE A 177 -6.43 -13.39 4.26
CA PHE A 177 -5.04 -13.64 3.88
C PHE A 177 -4.25 -14.53 4.83
N LYS A 178 -4.79 -14.83 6.02
CA LYS A 178 -4.26 -15.89 6.88
C LYS A 178 -4.67 -17.28 6.40
N LYS A 179 -5.90 -17.42 5.87
CA LYS A 179 -6.47 -18.68 5.40
C LYS A 179 -6.05 -19.00 3.96
N TYR A 180 -6.07 -17.97 3.13
CA TYR A 180 -5.62 -17.97 1.74
C TYR A 180 -4.43 -17.02 1.69
N PRO A 181 -3.24 -17.44 2.17
CA PRO A 181 -2.05 -16.66 1.86
C PRO A 181 -2.08 -16.47 0.35
N GLY A 182 -2.00 -15.22 -0.12
CA GLY A 182 -1.93 -14.92 -1.55
C GLY A 182 -0.78 -15.70 -2.19
N PRO A 183 -0.53 -15.59 -3.52
CA PRO A 183 0.70 -16.15 -4.04
C PRO A 183 1.81 -15.65 -3.11
N THR A 184 2.52 -16.60 -2.51
CA THR A 184 3.73 -16.27 -1.77
C THR A 184 4.49 -15.45 -2.80
N LEU A 185 4.63 -14.12 -2.59
CA LEU A 185 5.40 -13.21 -3.46
C LEU A 185 6.56 -14.07 -3.89
N ALA A 186 6.54 -14.56 -5.15
CA ALA A 186 7.33 -15.73 -5.52
C ALA A 186 8.72 -15.44 -5.02
N GLU A 187 9.16 -16.10 -3.93
CA GLU A 187 10.11 -15.51 -2.96
C GLU A 187 11.05 -14.62 -3.76
N ASP A 188 10.87 -13.31 -3.67
CA ASP A 188 11.50 -12.42 -4.63
C ASP A 188 12.98 -12.41 -4.23
N LYS A 189 13.67 -13.44 -4.73
CA LYS A 189 14.98 -13.96 -4.30
C LYS A 189 16.08 -12.99 -4.70
N GLN A 190 15.75 -11.76 -5.09
CA GLN A 190 16.73 -10.79 -5.50
C GLN A 190 17.58 -10.32 -4.32
N LEU A 191 17.00 -10.15 -3.13
CA LEU A 191 17.74 -9.79 -1.92
C LEU A 191 17.38 -10.72 -0.78
N SER A 192 18.37 -11.43 -0.27
CA SER A 192 18.29 -12.06 1.05
C SER A 192 19.01 -11.19 2.07
N PHE A 193 18.64 -11.33 3.34
CA PHE A 193 19.29 -10.62 4.43
C PHE A 193 19.53 -11.53 5.63
N SER A 194 20.56 -11.21 6.39
CA SER A 194 20.88 -11.88 7.65
C SER A 194 21.40 -10.87 8.66
N ILE A 195 20.93 -10.98 9.89
CA ILE A 195 21.46 -10.20 11.01
C ILE A 195 22.74 -10.90 11.46
N GLN A 196 23.87 -10.23 11.32
CA GLN A 196 25.18 -10.77 11.72
C GLN A 196 25.52 -10.40 13.16
N ARG A 197 25.17 -9.19 13.56
CA ARG A 197 25.48 -8.67 14.90
C ARG A 197 24.32 -7.88 15.48
N PHE A 198 24.12 -8.06 16.78
CA PHE A 198 23.39 -7.15 17.65
C PHE A 198 24.26 -6.94 18.89
N GLU A 199 24.69 -5.71 19.14
CA GLU A 199 25.55 -5.38 20.27
C GLU A 199 24.98 -4.16 21.01
N HIS A 200 24.70 -4.34 22.30
CA HIS A 200 24.31 -3.23 23.16
C HIS A 200 25.55 -2.58 23.77
N ILE A 201 25.75 -1.30 23.48
CA ILE A 201 26.89 -0.52 23.95
C ILE A 201 26.39 0.52 24.95
N GLN A 202 26.93 0.47 26.16
CA GLN A 202 26.64 1.43 27.21
C GLN A 202 27.95 1.97 27.78
N THR A 203 28.17 3.27 27.57
CA THR A 203 29.26 4.04 28.16
C THR A 203 28.69 5.01 29.20
N LYS A 204 29.55 5.81 29.84
CA LYS A 204 29.09 6.85 30.77
C LYS A 204 28.21 7.90 30.09
N ASP A 205 28.45 8.17 28.81
CA ASP A 205 27.84 9.28 28.08
C ASP A 205 26.84 8.83 27.01
N GLN A 206 26.87 7.55 26.59
CA GLN A 206 26.05 7.04 25.50
C GLN A 206 25.47 5.66 25.82
N SER A 207 24.26 5.41 25.32
CA SER A 207 23.62 4.09 25.34
C SER A 207 22.93 3.88 24.00
N TYR A 208 23.43 2.92 23.22
CA TYR A 208 22.90 2.56 21.91
C TYR A 208 23.06 1.06 21.66
N SER A 209 22.28 0.53 20.72
CA SER A 209 22.48 -0.83 20.22
C SER A 209 22.81 -0.78 18.74
N LEU A 210 23.91 -1.40 18.38
CA LEU A 210 24.43 -1.49 17.03
C LEU A 210 23.97 -2.80 16.38
N LEU A 211 23.49 -2.72 15.15
CA LEU A 211 23.10 -3.88 14.36
C LEU A 211 23.86 -3.88 13.04
N ASP A 212 24.38 -5.05 12.69
CA ASP A 212 24.95 -5.32 11.38
C ASP A 212 24.02 -6.29 10.65
N VAL A 213 23.57 -5.89 9.46
CA VAL A 213 22.73 -6.68 8.58
C VAL A 213 23.43 -6.83 7.25
N GLU A 214 23.66 -8.06 6.83
CA GLU A 214 24.13 -8.34 5.49
C GLU A 214 22.95 -8.41 4.53
N LEU A 215 23.08 -7.78 3.38
CA LEU A 215 22.22 -7.94 2.22
C LEU A 215 22.99 -8.67 1.14
N THR A 216 22.44 -9.77 0.62
CA THR A 216 23.01 -10.51 -0.50
C THR A 216 22.12 -10.35 -1.72
N ASN A 217 22.68 -9.92 -2.84
CA ASN A 217 21.97 -9.97 -4.11
C ASN A 217 21.94 -11.40 -4.65
N ALA A 218 20.83 -12.08 -4.47
CA ALA A 218 20.60 -13.44 -4.97
C ALA A 218 19.89 -13.45 -6.35
N SER A 219 19.81 -12.30 -7.04
CA SER A 219 19.42 -12.24 -8.45
C SER A 219 20.60 -12.44 -9.40
N GLU A 220 20.31 -12.78 -10.65
CA GLU A 220 21.29 -12.91 -11.73
C GLU A 220 21.78 -11.56 -12.29
N SER A 221 21.21 -10.43 -11.83
CA SER A 221 21.50 -9.09 -12.35
C SER A 221 21.94 -8.12 -11.27
N ALA A 222 22.74 -7.12 -11.63
CA ALA A 222 23.09 -6.07 -10.68
C ALA A 222 21.86 -5.22 -10.34
N ILE A 223 21.76 -4.79 -9.09
CA ILE A 223 20.66 -3.96 -8.59
C ILE A 223 21.20 -2.71 -7.92
N ARG A 224 20.60 -1.57 -8.19
CA ARG A 224 20.86 -0.34 -7.43
C ARG A 224 19.96 -0.33 -6.20
N VAL A 225 20.53 -0.09 -5.04
CA VAL A 225 19.80 -0.07 -3.76
C VAL A 225 20.09 1.22 -3.01
N HIS A 226 19.05 1.84 -2.46
CA HIS A 226 19.15 2.87 -1.44
C HIS A 226 18.44 2.40 -0.16
N CYS A 227 19.03 2.64 0.99
CA CYS A 227 18.54 2.16 2.28
C CYS A 227 18.11 3.34 3.17
N ASP A 228 16.87 3.31 3.64
CA ASP A 228 16.42 4.20 4.71
C ASP A 228 16.71 3.60 6.08
N LEU A 229 16.79 4.46 7.10
CA LEU A 229 17.05 4.03 8.48
C LEU A 229 16.00 2.99 8.94
N PRO A 230 16.43 1.82 9.43
CA PRO A 230 15.51 0.74 9.78
C PRO A 230 14.57 1.06 10.95
N ILE A 231 13.50 0.29 11.04
CA ILE A 231 12.52 0.34 12.13
C ILE A 231 12.59 -0.95 12.95
N TYR A 232 12.58 -0.81 14.28
CA TYR A 232 12.46 -1.90 15.23
C TYR A 232 11.08 -1.90 15.88
N ILE A 233 10.39 -3.04 15.88
CA ILE A 233 9.13 -3.25 16.59
C ILE A 233 9.33 -4.35 17.61
N ASN A 234 9.20 -4.05 18.89
CA ASN A 234 9.36 -5.05 19.94
C ASN A 234 8.10 -5.91 20.15
N TYR A 235 8.21 -6.95 20.97
CA TYR A 235 7.14 -7.89 21.33
C TYR A 235 5.96 -7.21 22.03
N LYS A 236 6.17 -6.01 22.61
CA LYS A 236 5.13 -5.15 23.19
C LYS A 236 4.47 -4.23 22.15
N ARG A 237 4.74 -4.43 20.85
CA ARG A 237 4.23 -3.62 19.73
C ARG A 237 4.65 -2.15 19.75
N LYS A 238 5.74 -1.80 20.45
CA LYS A 238 6.31 -0.44 20.39
C LYS A 238 7.30 -0.35 19.24
N GLN A 239 7.20 0.74 18.48
CA GLN A 239 8.03 1.04 17.33
C GLN A 239 9.14 2.03 17.68
N TYR A 240 10.33 1.80 17.16
CA TYR A 240 11.51 2.65 17.33
C TYR A 240 12.25 2.77 16.00
N ALA A 241 12.58 3.99 15.58
CA ALA A 241 13.44 4.21 14.42
C ALA A 241 14.91 4.08 14.81
N ALA A 242 15.75 3.61 13.89
CA ALA A 242 17.19 3.71 14.00
C ALA A 242 17.58 5.21 14.02
N ILE A 243 18.63 5.52 14.77
CA ILE A 243 19.06 6.91 15.02
C ILE A 243 20.19 7.33 14.09
N ASN A 244 21.04 6.40 13.63
CA ASN A 244 22.13 6.70 12.71
C ASN A 244 22.65 5.45 11.99
N TRP A 245 23.24 5.67 10.81
CA TRP A 245 24.13 4.71 10.13
C TRP A 245 25.55 4.80 10.70
N SER A 246 26.33 3.73 10.58
CA SER A 246 27.79 3.78 10.73
C SER A 246 28.44 4.33 9.47
N ASP A 247 29.63 4.93 9.62
CA ASP A 247 30.36 5.57 8.52
C ASP A 247 30.74 4.60 7.39
N ASP A 248 30.92 3.33 7.72
CA ASP A 248 31.27 2.23 6.82
C ASP A 248 30.06 1.45 6.28
N SER A 249 28.83 1.85 6.64
CA SER A 249 27.62 1.18 6.20
C SER A 249 27.34 1.41 4.71
N PHE A 250 26.94 0.36 4.00
CA PHE A 250 26.41 0.49 2.65
C PHE A 250 25.01 1.13 2.70
N VAL A 251 24.85 2.40 2.37
CA VAL A 251 23.54 3.08 2.40
C VAL A 251 22.95 3.25 1.00
N ASN A 252 23.80 3.38 -0.01
CA ASN A 252 23.38 3.61 -1.38
C ASN A 252 24.45 3.11 -2.36
N GLY A 253 24.07 2.37 -3.38
CA GLY A 253 25.00 1.90 -4.40
C GLY A 253 24.44 0.80 -5.27
N ILE A 254 25.32 0.13 -6.01
CA ILE A 254 24.97 -1.04 -6.83
C ILE A 254 25.47 -2.29 -6.10
N ILE A 255 24.61 -3.29 -5.95
CA ILE A 255 24.95 -4.62 -5.46
C ILE A 255 24.97 -5.56 -6.67
N HIS A 256 26.15 -6.07 -7.02
CA HIS A 256 26.30 -7.02 -8.12
C HIS A 256 25.73 -8.40 -7.76
N PRO A 257 25.41 -9.26 -8.75
CA PRO A 257 24.97 -10.63 -8.49
C PRO A 257 25.91 -11.34 -7.51
N GLU A 258 25.34 -12.08 -6.56
CA GLU A 258 26.02 -12.82 -5.49
C GLU A 258 26.84 -11.94 -4.51
N ALA A 259 26.91 -10.63 -4.72
CA ALA A 259 27.63 -9.73 -3.85
C ALA A 259 26.85 -9.50 -2.54
N VAL A 260 27.63 -9.37 -1.46
CA VAL A 260 27.14 -9.09 -0.12
C VAL A 260 27.57 -7.68 0.28
N VAL A 261 26.64 -6.92 0.85
CA VAL A 261 26.93 -5.61 1.45
C VAL A 261 26.44 -5.58 2.88
N THR A 262 27.12 -4.79 3.73
CA THR A 262 26.79 -4.69 5.15
C THR A 262 26.11 -3.36 5.44
N LEU A 263 24.95 -3.44 6.05
CA LEU A 263 24.19 -2.35 6.64
C LEU A 263 24.49 -2.29 8.14
N THR A 264 25.13 -1.22 8.59
CA THR A 264 25.46 -1.02 10.00
C THR A 264 24.74 0.20 10.54
N PHE A 265 23.86 0.04 11.52
CA PHE A 265 23.04 1.11 12.07
C PHE A 265 22.78 0.94 13.55
N SER A 266 22.38 2.02 14.22
CA SER A 266 22.19 2.06 15.67
C SER A 266 20.77 2.46 16.08
N PHE A 267 20.31 1.94 17.22
CA PHE A 267 19.12 2.39 17.94
C PHE A 267 19.50 2.98 19.29
N SER A 268 18.64 3.87 19.83
CA SER A 268 18.75 4.30 21.22
C SER A 268 18.69 3.11 22.18
N GLY A 269 19.71 2.97 23.03
CA GLY A 269 19.87 1.86 23.96
C GLY A 269 18.81 1.87 25.06
N ARG A 270 18.18 3.02 25.32
CA ARG A 270 17.01 3.14 26.21
C ARG A 270 15.78 2.40 25.69
N HIS A 271 15.70 2.19 24.38
CA HIS A 271 14.53 1.62 23.71
C HIS A 271 14.78 0.20 23.23
N VAL A 272 16.01 -0.06 22.75
CA VAL A 272 16.43 -1.34 22.20
C VAL A 272 17.75 -1.67 22.88
N SER A 273 17.74 -2.43 23.96
CA SER A 273 18.95 -2.93 24.66
C SER A 273 19.10 -4.45 24.57
N THR A 274 18.02 -5.14 24.25
CA THR A 274 17.92 -6.59 24.08
C THR A 274 16.92 -6.87 22.97
N TYR A 275 16.97 -8.08 22.41
CA TYR A 275 16.01 -8.55 21.42
C TYR A 275 15.28 -9.80 21.89
N HIS A 276 14.06 -10.01 21.38
CA HIS A 276 13.24 -11.18 21.61
C HIS A 276 12.84 -11.83 20.29
N ASN A 277 12.49 -13.12 20.32
CA ASN A 277 12.07 -13.87 19.14
C ASN A 277 10.81 -13.33 18.47
N GLN A 278 10.02 -12.50 19.15
CA GLN A 278 8.81 -11.87 18.58
C GLN A 278 9.07 -10.45 18.06
N ASP A 279 10.28 -9.92 18.29
CA ASP A 279 10.67 -8.60 17.82
C ASP A 279 10.84 -8.63 16.30
N ARG A 280 10.72 -7.47 15.67
CA ARG A 280 10.80 -7.34 14.22
C ARG A 280 11.73 -6.19 13.88
N LEU A 281 12.68 -6.48 13.01
CA LEU A 281 13.45 -5.46 12.32
C LEU A 281 12.87 -5.31 10.92
N ILE A 282 12.52 -4.09 10.57
CA ILE A 282 12.01 -3.66 9.28
C ILE A 282 13.13 -2.85 8.62
N LEU A 283 13.77 -3.41 7.60
CA LEU A 283 14.58 -2.61 6.69
C LEU A 283 13.63 -1.88 5.73
N ILE A 284 14.09 -0.80 5.13
CA ILE A 284 13.33 -0.03 4.15
C ILE A 284 14.29 0.21 2.98
N LEU A 285 14.12 -0.55 1.89
CA LEU A 285 15.04 -0.56 0.75
C LEU A 285 14.37 -0.13 -0.54
N HIS A 286 15.05 0.75 -1.28
CA HIS A 286 14.67 1.18 -2.61
C HIS A 286 15.54 0.53 -3.66
N ILE A 287 14.97 -0.39 -4.43
CA ILE A 287 15.68 -1.23 -5.41
C ILE A 287 15.34 -0.77 -6.84
N MET A 288 16.34 -0.65 -7.71
CA MET A 288 16.15 -0.40 -9.14
C MET A 288 17.03 -1.36 -9.97
N PRO A 289 16.58 -1.86 -11.13
CA PRO A 289 17.43 -2.66 -12.02
C PRO A 289 18.66 -1.87 -12.51
N HIS A 290 19.85 -2.48 -12.48
CA HIS A 290 21.04 -1.85 -13.04
C HIS A 290 21.10 -2.05 -14.57
N GLY A 291 20.82 -0.99 -15.34
CA GLY A 291 20.83 -1.01 -16.80
C GLY A 291 19.94 0.05 -17.46
N GLU A 292 18.88 0.49 -16.77
CA GLU A 292 18.01 1.58 -17.25
C GLU A 292 18.62 2.98 -17.06
N THR A 293 19.68 3.10 -16.24
CA THR A 293 20.28 4.38 -15.88
C THR A 293 20.95 5.12 -17.05
N ILE A 294 21.49 4.41 -18.06
CA ILE A 294 22.11 5.05 -19.23
C ILE A 294 21.07 5.82 -20.06
N MET A 295 19.80 5.41 -20.01
CA MET A 295 18.69 6.12 -20.66
C MET A 295 18.12 7.27 -19.83
N LEU A 296 18.45 7.35 -18.54
CA LEU A 296 17.92 8.36 -17.61
C LEU A 296 18.74 9.65 -17.64
N GLU A 297 20.08 9.60 -17.71
CA GLU A 297 20.91 10.82 -17.76
C GLU A 297 20.69 11.63 -19.05
N GLN A 298 20.38 10.97 -20.18
CA GLN A 298 19.99 11.67 -21.43
C GLN A 298 18.54 12.20 -21.42
N LYS A 299 17.68 11.74 -20.49
CA LYS A 299 16.27 12.14 -20.39
C LYS A 299 15.96 13.15 -19.28
N MET A 300 16.96 13.59 -18.50
CA MET A 300 16.76 14.61 -17.47
C MET A 300 16.34 16.00 -18.00
N ALA A 301 16.28 16.20 -19.32
CA ALA A 301 15.68 17.38 -19.95
C ALA A 301 14.15 17.33 -20.13
N ALA A 302 13.48 16.21 -19.88
CA ALA A 302 12.02 16.12 -19.97
C ALA A 302 11.44 15.00 -19.07
N HIS A 303 10.89 15.40 -17.92
CA HIS A 303 9.92 14.66 -17.10
C HIS A 303 10.15 13.15 -16.82
N LYS A 304 10.55 12.83 -15.57
CA LYS A 304 9.88 11.91 -14.60
C LYS A 304 10.91 11.36 -13.58
N PRO A 305 10.58 11.29 -12.27
CA PRO A 305 11.37 10.52 -11.30
C PRO A 305 11.09 9.02 -11.46
N GLY A 306 12.16 8.22 -11.51
CA GLY A 306 12.10 6.75 -11.55
C GLY A 306 11.49 6.16 -10.27
N GLY A 307 10.83 5.01 -10.41
CA GLY A 307 10.16 4.32 -9.31
C GLY A 307 11.13 3.86 -8.23
N LEU A 308 10.87 4.27 -6.99
CA LEU A 308 11.44 3.67 -5.78
C LEU A 308 10.86 2.25 -5.62
N LEU A 309 11.60 1.24 -5.15
CA LEU A 309 11.06 0.03 -4.47
C LEU A 309 11.04 0.23 -2.94
N TYR A 310 10.35 -0.59 -2.14
CA TYR A 310 10.34 -0.48 -0.67
C TYR A 310 10.26 -1.91 -0.10
N ARG A 311 11.34 -2.45 0.45
CA ARG A 311 11.32 -3.79 1.08
C ARG A 311 11.36 -3.76 2.60
N ILE A 312 10.30 -4.31 3.21
CA ILE A 312 10.19 -4.62 4.64
C ILE A 312 10.48 -6.09 4.90
N PHE A 313 11.64 -6.36 5.51
CA PHE A 313 11.96 -7.70 6.00
C PHE A 313 11.38 -7.94 7.40
N ARG A 314 11.12 -9.22 7.77
CA ARG A 314 10.50 -9.58 9.06
C ARG A 314 11.16 -10.83 9.66
N TRP A 315 11.52 -10.73 10.94
CA TRP A 315 11.97 -11.82 11.83
C TRP A 315 10.76 -12.66 12.35
N PRO A 316 10.80 -14.01 12.57
CA PRO A 316 11.88 -14.85 13.15
C PRO A 316 12.22 -16.22 12.48
N PHE A 317 13.26 -16.92 12.97
CA PHE A 317 13.83 -18.22 12.55
C PHE A 317 12.85 -19.37 12.17
N PRO A 318 13.20 -20.23 11.18
CA PRO A 318 12.90 -21.65 11.20
C PRO A 318 13.74 -22.39 12.25
N ARG A 319 13.14 -23.38 12.94
CA ARG A 319 13.82 -24.21 13.94
C ARG A 319 14.93 -25.08 13.29
N ARG A 320 16.06 -25.24 13.99
CA ARG A 320 16.79 -26.53 13.96
C ARG A 320 16.15 -27.48 14.96
#